data_AF-A0A948C6B1-F1
#
_entry.id   AF-A0A948C6B1-F1
#
_cell.length_a   1.000
_cell.length_b   1.000
_cell.length_c   1.000
_cell.angle_alpha   90.00
_cell.angle_beta   90.00
_cell.angle_gamma   90.00
#
_symmetry.space_group_name_H-M   'P 1'
#
loop_
_entity.id
_entity.type
_entity.pdbx_description
1 polymer ?
#
loop_
_entity_poly.entity_id
_entity_poly.type
_entity_poly.pdbx_seq_one_letter_code
_entity_poly.pdbx_strand_id
1 'polypeptide(L)'
;MVFLVGIVSLIILRPLPFLFYPDLPYLGFLGRALYIIILACVLCLYRIWKGPTGADRIVAIDILGIMIVGLCSILTISTGRSWYIDIGIAWALQSFICSLALSKYLEGKDFDD
;
A
#
# COMPACT_ATOMS: atom_id res chain seq x y z
N MET A 1 -10.62 -2.10 15.33
CA MET A 1 -9.27 -1.48 15.34
C MET A 1 -8.17 -2.49 15.64
N VAL A 2 -8.24 -3.21 16.77
CA VAL A 2 -7.31 -4.31 17.13
C VAL A 2 -7.28 -5.44 16.09
N PHE A 3 -8.42 -5.74 15.44
CA PHE A 3 -8.51 -6.75 14.38
C PHE A 3 -7.78 -6.36 13.08
N LEU A 4 -7.76 -5.07 12.72
CA LEU A 4 -7.13 -4.61 11.48
C LEU A 4 -5.60 -4.48 11.65
N VAL A 5 -5.18 -3.94 12.79
CA VAL A 5 -3.77 -3.99 13.24
C VAL A 5 -3.33 -5.44 13.43
N GLY A 6 -4.21 -6.32 13.88
CA GLY A 6 -3.99 -7.76 14.00
C GLY A 6 -3.80 -8.47 12.66
N ILE A 7 -4.56 -8.11 11.61
CA ILE A 7 -4.38 -8.64 10.25
C ILE A 7 -3.07 -8.15 9.63
N VAL A 8 -2.75 -6.86 9.80
CA VAL A 8 -1.46 -6.27 9.40
C VAL A 8 -0.33 -6.93 10.18
N SER A 9 -0.50 -7.19 11.48
CA SER A 9 0.45 -7.90 12.35
C SER A 9 0.58 -9.39 12.00
N LEU A 10 -0.49 -10.05 11.55
CA LEU A 10 -0.49 -11.43 11.04
C LEU A 10 0.24 -11.52 9.69
N ILE A 11 0.09 -10.50 8.85
CA ILE A 11 0.86 -10.30 7.60
C ILE A 11 2.31 -9.92 7.87
N ILE A 12 2.61 -9.23 8.98
CA ILE A 12 3.97 -8.93 9.50
C ILE A 12 4.65 -10.16 10.11
N LEU A 13 3.89 -11.14 10.64
CA LEU A 13 4.43 -12.40 11.19
C LEU A 13 4.54 -13.52 10.14
N ARG A 14 3.79 -13.40 9.04
CA ARG A 14 3.88 -14.30 7.86
C ARG A 14 4.83 -13.91 6.70
N PRO A 15 5.74 -12.91 6.77
CA PRO A 15 6.86 -12.81 5.85
C PRO A 15 7.99 -13.78 6.28
N LEU A 16 7.58 -14.96 6.74
CA LEU A 16 8.38 -16.16 6.87
C LEU A 16 8.71 -16.86 5.51
N PRO A 17 8.63 -16.27 4.29
CA PRO A 17 9.42 -16.78 3.18
C PRO A 17 10.86 -16.24 3.20
N PHE A 18 11.23 -15.33 4.11
CA PHE A 18 12.64 -14.94 4.34
C PHE A 18 13.50 -16.16 4.73
N LEU A 19 12.89 -17.19 5.33
CA LEU A 19 13.57 -18.44 5.69
C LEU A 19 13.85 -19.36 4.47
N PHE A 20 13.30 -19.08 3.29
CA PHE A 20 13.34 -19.99 2.13
C PHE A 20 14.33 -19.61 1.02
N TYR A 21 14.97 -18.43 1.06
CA TYR A 21 15.99 -18.01 0.09
C TYR A 21 17.22 -17.41 0.80
N PRO A 22 18.12 -18.26 1.33
CA PRO A 22 19.30 -17.83 2.08
C PRO A 22 20.45 -17.26 1.21
N ASP A 23 20.32 -17.23 -0.12
CA ASP A 23 21.47 -17.04 -1.04
C ASP A 23 21.60 -15.64 -1.70
N LEU A 24 20.90 -14.60 -1.23
CA LEU A 24 20.93 -13.27 -1.86
C LEU A 24 21.80 -12.24 -1.08
N PRO A 25 22.88 -11.68 -1.65
CA PRO A 25 23.81 -10.77 -0.95
C PRO A 25 23.19 -9.42 -0.48
N TYR A 26 21.93 -9.14 -0.82
CA TYR A 26 21.21 -7.88 -0.54
C TYR A 26 20.03 -8.03 0.45
N LEU A 27 19.90 -9.20 1.11
CA LEU A 27 18.87 -9.50 2.11
C LEU A 27 18.74 -8.45 3.23
N GLY A 28 19.87 -7.87 3.67
CA GLY A 28 19.86 -6.83 4.70
C GLY A 28 19.23 -5.51 4.25
N PHE A 29 19.37 -5.13 2.97
CA PHE A 29 18.78 -3.90 2.43
C PHE A 29 17.27 -4.08 2.19
N LEU A 30 16.86 -5.22 1.62
CA LEU A 30 15.45 -5.53 1.41
C LEU A 30 14.66 -5.62 2.72
N GLY A 31 15.25 -6.22 3.77
CA GLY A 31 14.62 -6.29 5.09
C GLY A 31 14.36 -4.90 5.69
N ARG A 32 15.30 -3.96 5.54
CA ARG A 32 15.13 -2.56 6.00
C ARG A 32 14.05 -1.84 5.20
N ALA A 33 14.02 -2.01 3.87
CA ALA A 33 13.00 -1.40 3.02
C ALA A 33 11.58 -1.89 3.36
N LEU A 34 11.41 -3.19 3.59
CA LEU A 34 10.12 -3.76 4.04
C LEU A 34 9.68 -3.19 5.38
N TYR A 35 10.60 -3.06 6.34
CA TYR A 35 10.30 -2.48 7.64
C TYR A 35 9.80 -1.04 7.54
N ILE A 36 10.42 -0.23 6.67
CA ILE A 36 10.00 1.16 6.42
C ILE A 36 8.61 1.21 5.78
N ILE A 37 8.33 0.36 4.78
CA ILE A 37 7.00 0.31 4.14
C ILE A 37 5.92 -0.11 5.14
N ILE A 38 6.21 -1.06 6.01
CA ILE A 38 5.28 -1.50 7.07
C ILE A 38 4.98 -0.34 8.02
N LEU A 39 5.99 0.39 8.49
CA LEU A 39 5.79 1.57 9.32
C LEU A 39 4.97 2.64 8.60
N ALA A 40 5.22 2.87 7.31
CA ALA A 40 4.48 3.83 6.51
C ALA A 40 3.00 3.44 6.34
N CYS A 41 2.69 2.15 6.14
CA CYS A 41 1.31 1.63 6.13
C CYS A 41 0.60 1.87 7.46
N VAL A 42 1.26 1.65 8.59
CA VAL A 42 0.69 1.90 9.93
C VAL A 42 0.39 3.38 10.12
N LEU A 43 1.28 4.28 9.69
CA LEU A 43 1.05 5.72 9.73
C LEU A 43 -0.12 6.16 8.84
N CYS A 44 -0.27 5.58 7.64
CA CYS A 44 -1.40 5.87 6.77
C CYS A 44 -2.73 5.39 7.37
N LEU A 45 -2.75 4.22 7.99
CA LEU A 45 -3.92 3.72 8.73
C LEU A 45 -4.30 4.63 9.90
N TYR A 46 -3.31 5.15 10.63
CA TYR A 46 -3.55 6.13 11.68
C TYR A 46 -4.19 7.42 11.13
N ARG A 47 -3.72 7.89 9.96
CA ARG A 47 -4.27 9.08 9.29
C ARG A 47 -5.71 8.86 8.82
N ILE A 48 -6.04 7.69 8.25
CA ILE A 48 -7.42 7.37 7.82
C ILE A 48 -8.39 7.48 8.99
N TRP A 49 -7.98 7.05 10.20
CA TRP A 49 -8.87 7.08 11.35
C TRP A 49 -9.02 8.47 11.98
N LYS A 50 -7.91 9.21 12.09
CA LYS A 50 -7.90 10.55 12.69
C LYS A 50 -8.32 11.66 11.71
N GLY A 51 -8.45 11.34 10.43
CA GLY A 51 -8.81 12.29 9.37
C GLY A 51 -10.12 13.03 9.71
N PRO A 52 -10.08 14.38 9.85
CA PRO A 52 -11.24 15.18 10.25
C PRO A 52 -12.27 15.34 9.13
N THR A 53 -11.85 15.30 7.86
CA THR A 53 -12.71 15.42 6.68
C THR A 53 -12.81 14.10 5.93
N GLY A 54 -13.96 13.84 5.29
CA GLY A 54 -14.14 12.64 4.44
C GLY A 54 -13.12 12.57 3.30
N ALA A 55 -12.78 13.73 2.72
CA ALA A 55 -11.78 13.85 1.67
C ALA A 55 -10.37 13.42 2.15
N ASP A 56 -9.94 13.85 3.34
CA ASP A 56 -8.62 13.45 3.88
C ASP A 56 -8.52 11.93 4.10
N ARG A 57 -9.64 11.28 4.45
CA ARG A 57 -9.68 9.81 4.58
C ARG A 57 -9.53 9.11 3.24
N ILE A 58 -10.17 9.61 2.18
CA ILE A 58 -10.09 9.05 0.82
C ILE A 58 -8.66 9.20 0.28
N VAL A 59 -8.04 10.37 0.45
CA VAL A 59 -6.62 10.58 0.07
C VAL A 59 -5.70 9.63 0.85
N ALA A 60 -5.95 9.42 2.15
CA ALA A 60 -5.12 8.52 2.94
C ALA A 60 -5.26 7.04 2.50
N ILE A 61 -6.43 6.63 1.98
CA ILE A 61 -6.63 5.31 1.35
C ILE A 61 -5.88 5.23 0.01
N ASP A 62 -5.87 6.30 -0.76
CA ASP A 62 -5.12 6.36 -2.03
C ASP A 62 -3.61 6.18 -1.81
N ILE A 63 -3.06 6.86 -0.80
CA ILE A 63 -1.66 6.71 -0.38
C ILE A 63 -1.36 5.27 0.07
N LEU A 64 -2.31 4.59 0.75
CA LEU A 64 -2.16 3.17 1.06
C LEU A 64 -2.07 2.29 -0.19
N GLY A 65 -2.82 2.61 -1.24
CA GLY A 65 -2.75 1.92 -2.53
C GLY A 65 -1.34 1.95 -3.11
N ILE A 66 -0.68 3.11 -3.10
CA ILE A 66 0.71 3.27 -3.56
C ILE A 66 1.69 2.46 -2.69
N MET A 67 1.47 2.38 -1.38
CA MET A 67 2.29 1.53 -0.49
C MET A 67 2.16 0.04 -0.83
N ILE A 68 0.97 -0.42 -1.22
CA ILE A 68 0.74 -1.80 -1.68
C ILE A 68 1.48 -2.07 -2.98
N VAL A 69 1.49 -1.12 -3.92
CA VAL A 69 2.29 -1.22 -5.15
C VAL A 69 3.79 -1.31 -4.83
N GLY A 70 4.28 -0.49 -3.89
CA GLY A 70 5.66 -0.56 -3.39
C GLY A 70 6.00 -1.93 -2.80
N LEU A 71 5.10 -2.50 -1.98
CA LEU A 71 5.24 -3.85 -1.45
C LEU A 71 5.34 -4.91 -2.56
N CYS A 72 4.47 -4.81 -3.57
CA CYS A 72 4.44 -5.72 -4.71
C CYS A 72 5.74 -5.65 -5.54
N SER A 73 6.29 -4.45 -5.71
CA SER A 73 7.59 -4.24 -6.37
C SER A 73 8.74 -4.94 -5.63
N ILE A 74 8.78 -4.82 -4.30
CA ILE A 74 9.78 -5.53 -3.48
C ILE A 74 9.60 -7.06 -3.57
N LEU A 75 8.36 -7.54 -3.54
CA LEU A 75 8.06 -8.98 -3.69
C LEU A 75 8.46 -9.52 -5.07
N THR A 76 8.33 -8.71 -6.12
CA THR A 76 8.80 -9.04 -7.47
C THR A 76 10.30 -9.29 -7.47
N ILE A 77 11.08 -8.38 -6.89
CA ILE A 77 12.54 -8.48 -6.82
C ILE A 77 12.96 -9.72 -6.00
N SER A 78 12.27 -9.99 -4.89
CA SER A 78 12.58 -11.13 -4.03
C SER A 78 12.19 -12.48 -4.63
N THR A 79 11.12 -12.55 -5.42
CA THR A 79 10.57 -13.82 -5.94
C THR A 79 10.97 -14.07 -7.40
N GLY A 80 11.42 -13.04 -8.12
CA GLY A 80 11.77 -13.09 -9.54
C GLY A 80 10.58 -13.35 -10.47
N ARG A 81 9.34 -13.29 -9.96
CA ARG A 81 8.14 -13.56 -10.75
C ARG A 81 7.49 -12.27 -11.22
N SER A 82 7.23 -12.17 -12.52
CA SER A 82 6.69 -10.95 -13.17
C SER A 82 5.23 -10.64 -12.85
N TRP A 83 4.41 -11.62 -12.48
CA TRP A 83 2.97 -11.42 -12.22
C TRP A 83 2.66 -10.43 -11.08
N TYR A 84 3.61 -10.21 -10.18
CA TYR A 84 3.49 -9.18 -9.14
C TYR A 84 3.48 -7.76 -9.74
N ILE A 85 4.24 -7.51 -10.80
CA ILE A 85 4.25 -6.21 -11.50
C ILE A 85 2.92 -5.96 -12.20
N ASP A 86 2.29 -6.98 -12.78
CA ASP A 86 0.97 -6.85 -13.42
C ASP A 86 -0.09 -6.39 -12.41
N ILE A 87 -0.08 -6.97 -11.20
CA ILE A 87 -0.94 -6.54 -10.08
C ILE A 87 -0.58 -5.10 -9.67
N GLY A 88 0.71 -4.76 -9.57
CA GLY A 88 1.16 -3.43 -9.21
C GLY A 88 0.69 -2.35 -10.18
N ILE A 89 0.75 -2.62 -11.49
CA ILE A 89 0.28 -1.70 -12.53
C ILE A 89 -1.24 -1.51 -12.45
N ALA A 90 -2.00 -2.59 -12.26
CA ALA A 90 -3.45 -2.51 -12.08
C ALA A 90 -3.84 -1.65 -10.86
N TRP A 91 -3.11 -1.81 -9.74
CA TRP A 91 -3.31 -0.98 -8.55
C TRP A 91 -2.92 0.48 -8.75
N ALA A 92 -1.85 0.75 -9.50
CA ALA A 92 -1.44 2.13 -9.81
C ALA A 92 -2.52 2.86 -10.62
N LEU A 93 -3.13 2.19 -11.60
CA LEU A 93 -4.25 2.73 -12.37
C LEU A 93 -5.48 2.97 -11.49
N GLN A 94 -5.80 2.03 -10.59
CA GLN A 94 -6.91 2.17 -9.65
C GLN A 94 -6.74 3.37 -8.71
N SER A 95 -5.53 3.57 -8.17
CA SER A 95 -5.19 4.73 -7.32
C SER A 95 -5.37 6.05 -8.06
N PHE A 96 -4.90 6.12 -9.31
CA PHE A 96 -5.11 7.29 -10.15
C PHE A 96 -6.60 7.62 -10.37
N ILE A 97 -7.43 6.60 -10.64
CA ILE A 97 -8.88 6.77 -10.81
C ILE A 97 -9.53 7.25 -9.50
N CYS A 98 -9.13 6.71 -8.34
CA CYS A 98 -9.62 7.17 -7.04
C CYS A 98 -9.35 8.67 -6.82
N SER A 99 -8.15 9.13 -7.18
CA SER A 99 -7.76 10.54 -7.06
C SER A 99 -8.59 11.44 -7.98
N LEU A 100 -8.82 11.03 -9.24
CA LEU A 100 -9.69 11.75 -10.17
C LEU A 100 -11.15 11.80 -9.69
N ALA A 101 -11.69 10.69 -9.20
CA ALA A 101 -13.03 10.62 -8.65
C ALA A 101 -13.20 11.55 -7.45
N LEU A 102 -12.19 11.60 -6.56
CA LEU A 102 -12.17 12.53 -5.44
C LEU A 102 -12.13 13.98 -5.92
N SER A 103 -11.32 14.31 -6.93
CA SER A 103 -11.27 15.66 -7.50
C SER A 103 -12.63 16.09 -8.03
N LYS A 104 -13.32 15.23 -8.79
CA LYS A 104 -14.68 15.52 -9.28
C LYS A 104 -15.69 15.68 -8.14
N TYR A 105 -15.59 14.83 -7.12
CA TYR A 105 -16.47 14.91 -5.94
C TYR A 105 -16.29 16.26 -5.20
N LEU A 106 -15.05 16.75 -5.10
CA LEU A 106 -14.73 18.04 -4.47
C LEU A 106 -15.09 19.24 -5.35
N GLU A 107 -15.04 19.10 -6.67
CA GLU A 107 -15.38 20.15 -7.62
C GLU A 107 -16.88 20.52 -7.54
N GLY A 108 -17.72 19.60 -7.05
CA GLY A 108 -19.11 19.91 -6.68
C GLY A 108 -19.99 20.41 -7.82
N LYS A 109 -19.57 20.22 -9.08
CA LYS A 109 -20.40 20.53 -10.24
C LYS A 109 -21.46 19.46 -10.37
N ASP A 110 -22.72 19.88 -10.16
CA ASP A 110 -23.88 19.10 -10.54
C ASP A 110 -23.83 18.84 -12.05
N PHE A 111 -24.38 17.73 -12.51
CA PHE A 111 -24.27 17.27 -13.90
C PHE A 111 -25.11 18.10 -14.89
N ASP A 112 -25.49 19.34 -14.52
CA ASP A 112 -26.49 20.17 -15.21
C ASP A 112 -25.99 21.53 -15.72
N ASP A 113 -24.66 21.77 -15.79
CA ASP A 113 -24.06 22.91 -16.52
C ASP A 113 -22.95 22.51 -17.51
#